data_AF-A0A015M0E8-F1
#
_entry.id   AF-A0A015M0E8-F1
#
_cell.length_a   1.000
_cell.length_b   1.000
_cell.length_c   1.000
_cell.angle_alpha   90.00
_cell.angle_beta   90.00
_cell.angle_gamma   90.00
#
_symmetry.space_group_name_H-M   'P 1'
#
loop_
_entity.id
_entity.type
_entity.pdbx_description
1 polymer ?
#
loop_
_entity_poly.entity_id
_entity_poly.type
_entity_poly.pdbx_seq_one_letter_code
_entity_poly.pdbx_strand_id
1 'polypeptide(L)'
;MNICLFKISISFLIKHMDNNPSSPSGDVLVVAHSHLLRILACRWLNMPPESGRHFIVDTAGLCVLGYDRSMRTPVIKQWNVTSHLFQRSDE
;
A
#
# COMPACT_ATOMS: atom_id res chain seq x y z
N MET A 1 -11.25 -20.83 -24.43
CA MET A 1 -11.54 -19.41 -24.73
C MET A 1 -10.88 -18.58 -23.65
N ASN A 2 -9.68 -18.10 -23.95
CA ASN A 2 -8.76 -17.47 -22.99
C ASN A 2 -9.30 -16.13 -22.53
N ILE A 3 -9.91 -16.10 -21.34
CA ILE A 3 -10.03 -14.85 -20.60
C ILE A 3 -8.62 -14.58 -20.05
N CYS A 4 -7.81 -13.85 -20.83
CA CYS A 4 -6.67 -13.10 -20.31
C CYS A 4 -7.20 -12.08 -19.31
N LEU A 5 -7.49 -12.52 -18.08
CA LEU A 5 -7.44 -11.65 -16.93
C LEU A 5 -5.99 -11.16 -16.89
N PHE A 6 -5.74 -9.99 -17.47
CA PHE A 6 -4.72 -9.09 -16.95
C PHE A 6 -4.77 -9.23 -15.44
N LYS A 7 -3.66 -9.60 -14.80
CA LYS A 7 -3.53 -9.68 -13.34
C LYS A 7 -4.01 -8.36 -12.75
N ILE A 8 -5.30 -8.25 -12.46
CA ILE A 8 -5.93 -7.12 -11.78
C ILE A 8 -5.54 -7.34 -10.32
N SER A 9 -4.28 -6.99 -10.06
CA SER A 9 -3.59 -7.13 -8.80
C SER A 9 -4.09 -6.00 -7.92
N ILE A 10 -5.33 -6.15 -7.43
CA ILE A 10 -5.96 -5.18 -6.55
C ILE A 10 -5.20 -5.21 -5.25
N SER A 11 -4.37 -4.21 -5.05
CA SER A 11 -3.52 -4.08 -3.86
C SER A 11 -4.05 -2.91 -3.03
N PHE A 12 -4.02 -3.09 -1.72
CA PHE A 12 -4.62 -2.15 -0.77
C PHE A 12 -3.52 -1.36 -0.08
N LEU A 13 -3.69 -0.05 -0.03
CA LEU A 13 -2.80 0.85 0.68
C LEU A 13 -3.60 1.67 1.68
N ILE A 14 -3.32 1.49 2.96
CA ILE A 14 -3.91 2.32 4.02
C ILE A 14 -2.95 3.45 4.32
N LYS A 15 -3.41 4.69 4.14
CA LYS A 15 -2.70 5.89 4.54
C LYS A 15 -3.29 6.39 5.85
N HIS A 16 -2.49 6.36 6.91
CA HIS A 16 -2.85 6.95 8.19
C HIS A 16 -2.59 8.46 8.16
N MET A 17 -3.64 9.28 8.14
CA MET A 17 -3.55 10.74 8.29
C MET A 17 -3.81 11.13 9.75
N ASP A 18 -2.88 11.87 10.35
CA ASP A 18 -2.96 12.38 11.72
C ASP A 18 -4.16 13.33 11.93
N ASN A 19 -4.60 13.45 13.19
CA ASN A 19 -5.72 14.21 13.76
C ASN A 19 -5.58 15.75 13.62
N ASN A 20 -5.34 16.26 12.41
CA ASN A 20 -5.53 17.67 12.14
C ASN A 20 -7.05 17.96 12.14
N PRO A 21 -7.57 18.85 13.02
CA PRO A 21 -9.01 19.13 13.13
C PRO A 21 -9.63 19.78 11.88
N SER A 22 -8.82 20.16 10.90
CA SER A 22 -9.26 20.78 9.63
C SER A 22 -9.27 19.83 8.41
N SER A 23 -8.70 18.63 8.53
CA SER A 23 -8.79 17.58 7.51
C SER A 23 -9.69 16.44 8.02
N PRO A 24 -10.46 15.75 7.17
CA PRO A 24 -11.21 14.58 7.60
C PRO A 24 -10.24 13.58 8.23
N SER A 25 -10.29 13.48 9.55
CA SER A 25 -9.45 12.59 10.35
C SER A 25 -9.87 11.16 10.05
N GLY A 26 -9.02 10.42 9.35
CA GLY A 26 -9.37 9.07 8.96
C GLY A 26 -8.30 8.38 8.13
N ASP A 27 -8.29 7.06 8.25
CA ASP A 27 -7.52 6.19 7.38
C ASP A 27 -8.08 6.24 5.95
N VAL A 28 -7.20 6.46 4.98
CA VAL A 28 -7.57 6.43 3.56
C VAL A 28 -7.16 5.10 2.97
N LEU A 29 -8.14 4.35 2.44
CA LEU A 29 -7.89 3.13 1.69
C LEU A 29 -7.75 3.44 0.19
N VAL A 30 -6.59 3.13 -0.38
CA VAL A 30 -6.34 3.22 -1.81
C VAL A 30 -6.27 1.82 -2.40
N VAL A 31 -7.01 1.61 -3.48
CA VAL A 31 -7.13 0.34 -4.18
C VAL A 31 -6.60 0.52 -5.60
N ALA A 32 -5.46 -0.09 -5.91
CA ALA A 32 -4.77 0.14 -7.17
C ALA A 32 -3.90 -1.03 -7.62
N HIS A 33 -3.28 -0.89 -8.79
CA HIS A 33 -2.33 -1.87 -9.34
C HIS A 33 -0.93 -1.71 -8.74
N SER A 34 -0.15 -2.79 -8.76
CA SER A 34 1.20 -2.85 -8.21
C SER A 34 2.12 -1.74 -8.73
N HIS A 35 2.12 -1.45 -10.03
CA HIS A 35 2.98 -0.41 -10.62
C HIS A 35 2.70 0.98 -10.03
N LEU A 36 1.42 1.34 -9.85
CA LEU A 36 1.05 2.63 -9.27
C LEU A 36 1.46 2.69 -7.79
N LEU A 37 1.21 1.62 -7.03
CA LEU A 37 1.53 1.59 -5.60
C LEU A 37 3.04 1.67 -5.33
N ARG A 38 3.86 1.07 -6.19
CA ARG A 38 5.33 1.18 -6.10
C ARG A 38 5.78 2.64 -6.27
N ILE A 39 5.22 3.34 -7.26
CA ILE A 39 5.51 4.76 -7.48
C ILE A 39 4.99 5.60 -6.32
N LEU A 40 3.78 5.31 -5.84
CA LEU A 40 3.17 6.01 -4.71
C LEU A 40 4.02 5.88 -3.44
N ALA A 41 4.56 4.70 -3.14
CA ALA A 41 5.48 4.48 -2.03
C ALA A 41 6.77 5.30 -2.18
N CYS A 42 7.34 5.38 -3.39
CA CYS A 42 8.51 6.23 -3.64
C CYS A 42 8.20 7.71 -3.44
N ARG A 43 7.08 8.21 -3.99
CA ARG A 43 6.64 9.60 -3.80
C ARG A 43 6.37 9.92 -2.33
N TRP A 44 5.79 8.97 -1.59
CA TRP A 44 5.57 9.09 -0.16
C TRP A 44 6.88 9.29 0.61
N LEU A 45 7.91 8.51 0.28
CA LEU A 45 9.23 8.58 0.89
C LEU A 45 10.14 9.69 0.30
N ASN A 46 9.61 10.55 -0.57
CA ASN A 46 10.39 11.55 -1.32
C ASN A 46 11.56 10.95 -2.14
N MET A 47 11.44 9.70 -2.58
CA MET A 47 12.41 8.99 -3.42
C MET A 47 12.04 9.09 -4.90
N PRO A 48 13.01 9.12 -5.85
CA PRO A 48 12.78 9.04 -7.31
C PRO A 48 11.80 7.91 -7.71
N PRO A 49 10.91 8.09 -8.71
CA PRO A 49 9.93 7.07 -9.07
C PRO A 49 10.58 5.78 -9.60
N GLU A 50 11.78 5.87 -10.18
CA GLU A 50 12.57 4.74 -10.67
C GLU A 50 12.96 3.80 -9.53
N SER A 51 13.10 4.32 -8.30
CA SER A 51 13.32 3.51 -7.12
C SER A 51 12.17 2.53 -6.85
N GLY A 52 10.99 2.74 -7.46
CA GLY A 52 9.82 1.88 -7.39
C GLY A 52 10.13 0.44 -7.79
N ARG A 53 11.11 0.25 -8.68
CA ARG A 53 11.56 -1.07 -9.14
C ARG A 53 12.10 -1.97 -8.02
N HIS A 54 12.45 -1.40 -6.86
CA HIS A 54 12.97 -2.14 -5.70
C HIS A 54 11.87 -2.61 -4.73
N PHE A 55 10.65 -2.13 -4.89
CA PHE A 55 9.52 -2.49 -4.04
C PHE A 55 8.69 -3.59 -4.70
N ILE A 56 8.46 -4.75 -4.09
CA ILE A 56 7.57 -5.78 -4.65
C ILE A 56 6.20 -5.68 -4.00
N VAL A 57 5.12 -5.74 -4.78
CA VAL A 57 3.74 -5.84 -4.27
C VAL A 57 3.06 -7.01 -4.98
N ASP A 58 2.65 -7.99 -4.20
CA ASP A 58 1.90 -9.14 -4.66
C ASP A 58 0.40 -8.81 -4.78
N THR A 59 -0.32 -9.67 -5.49
CA THR A 59 -1.77 -9.53 -5.62
C THR A 59 -2.46 -9.63 -4.28
N ALA A 60 -3.34 -8.67 -4.00
CA ALA A 60 -3.97 -8.51 -2.70
C ALA A 60 -2.96 -8.32 -1.55
N GLY A 61 -1.73 -7.90 -1.84
CA GLY A 61 -0.78 -7.47 -0.81
C GLY A 61 -1.29 -6.20 -0.13
N LEU A 62 -1.29 -6.21 1.22
CA LEU A 62 -1.63 -5.05 2.02
C LEU A 62 -0.36 -4.24 2.35
N CYS A 63 -0.42 -2.94 2.10
CA CYS A 63 0.62 -1.98 2.42
C CYS A 63 0.07 -0.87 3.32
N VAL A 64 0.88 -0.35 4.22
CA VAL A 64 0.50 0.74 5.13
C VAL A 64 1.54 1.84 5.08
N LEU A 65 1.11 3.04 4.69
CA LEU A 65 1.92 4.26 4.74
C LEU A 65 1.48 5.10 5.93
N GLY A 66 2.45 5.74 6.57
CA GLY A 66 2.16 6.66 7.66
C GLY A 66 3.38 7.50 7.98
N TYR A 67 3.39 8.04 9.18
CA TYR A 67 4.49 8.84 9.70
C TYR A 67 5.17 8.12 10.87
N ASP A 68 6.40 8.51 11.16
CA ASP A 68 7.12 8.10 12.35
C ASP A 68 6.41 8.58 13.64
N ARG A 69 6.97 8.24 14.81
CA ARG A 69 6.37 8.65 16.10
C ARG A 69 6.31 10.18 16.26
N SER A 70 7.21 10.92 15.62
CA SER A 70 7.21 12.39 15.66
C SER A 70 6.27 13.03 14.65
N MET A 71 5.55 12.24 13.85
CA MET A 71 4.62 12.67 12.79
C MET A 71 5.29 13.54 11.71
N ARG A 72 6.62 13.53 11.60
CA ARG A 72 7.36 14.40 10.68
C ARG A 72 7.95 13.66 9.51
N THR A 73 8.33 12.40 9.71
CA THR A 73 9.01 11.63 8.68
C THR A 73 8.04 10.62 8.06
N PRO A 74 7.76 10.69 6.75
CA PRO A 74 6.95 9.68 6.08
C PRO A 74 7.69 8.35 6.07
N VAL A 75 6.98 7.27 6.42
CA VAL A 75 7.50 5.91 6.52
C VAL A 75 6.53 4.91 5.91
N ILE A 76 7.06 3.74 5.54
CA ILE A 76 6.28 2.55 5.25
C ILE A 76 6.17 1.75 6.57
N LYS A 77 4.96 1.59 7.10
CA LYS A 77 4.70 0.83 8.34
C LYS A 77 4.63 -0.67 8.08
N GLN A 78 4.01 -1.04 6.96
CA GLN A 78 3.87 -2.41 6.50
C GLN A 78 3.96 -2.42 4.98
N TRP A 79 4.53 -3.49 4.43
CA TRP A 79 4.71 -3.65 2.99
C TRP A 79 4.45 -5.08 2.59
N ASN A 80 3.60 -5.27 1.58
CA ASN A 80 3.32 -6.56 0.96
C ASN A 80 2.88 -7.65 1.96
N VAL A 81 1.97 -7.32 2.87
CA VAL A 81 1.43 -8.28 3.85
C VAL A 81 0.38 -9.14 3.17
N THR A 82 0.65 -10.44 3.07
CA THR A 82 -0.21 -11.45 2.41
C THR A 82 -0.74 -12.51 3.37
N SER A 83 -0.47 -12.40 4.67
CA SER A 83 -0.87 -13.38 5.69
C SER A 83 -2.40 -13.61 5.73
N HIS A 84 -3.19 -12.59 5.43
CA HIS A 84 -4.66 -12.67 5.37
C HIS A 84 -5.18 -13.53 4.21
N LEU A 85 -4.38 -13.75 3.16
CA LEU A 85 -4.78 -14.57 2.01
C LEU A 85 -4.74 -16.08 2.31
N PHE A 86 -4.01 -16.48 3.35
CA PHE A 86 -3.86 -17.86 3.76
C PHE A 86 -4.65 -18.19 5.04
N GLN A 87 -5.78 -17.52 5.28
CA GLN A 87 -6.74 -17.95 6.30
C GLN A 87 -7.37 -19.28 5.86
N ARG A 88 -6.65 -20.36 6.16
CA ARG A 88 -7.04 -21.73 5.92
C ARG A 88 -8.15 -22.09 6.92
N SER A 89 -9.36 -22.30 6.42
CA SER A 89 -10.40 -23.05 7.12
C SER A 89 -10.03 -24.53 7.06
N ASP A 90 -9.13 -24.97 7.94
CA ASP A 90 -9.05 -26.38 8.29
C ASP A 90 -9.87 -26.55 9.58
N GLU A 91 -11.20 -26.69 9.42
CA GLU A 91 -12.09 -27.43 10.32
C GLU A 91 -13.01 -28.32 9.45
#